data_AF-A0AAV4UHT9-F1
#
_entry.id   AF-A0AAV4UHT9-F1
#
_cell.length_a   1.000
_cell.length_b   1.000
_cell.length_c   1.000
_cell.angle_alpha   90.00
_cell.angle_beta   90.00
_cell.angle_gamma   90.00
#
_symmetry.space_group_name_H-M   'P 1'
#
loop_
_entity.id
_entity.type
_entity.pdbx_description
1 polymer ?
#
loop_
_entity_poly.entity_id
_entity_poly.type
_entity_poly.pdbx_seq_one_letter_code
_entity_poly.pdbx_strand_id
1 'polypeptide(L)'
;MPPKSLYDICRLRTLELMTEDGYWDECPENPFSELPCDVVNDLFAFYRTMEYHYLRDLELLLSCGKLQRLDLRYPEFSEEECDQLFQLLPEQGCRSITFVKLSANFKNDENSRLEKLILKCPFIGEPSSEHIFESRSAEKFPIRLGLPTTFAITAIGTLLHSTDCENASGGFSIAVEDNPEQIAAYNLMFPEVIRSSTLIFPFVMELHIVVRHENCLEHLKNLKHLGSLSINFEFCSDNYSSALSKLLSLLRAIGPKLRILELHQFHNVPVNIIFRHCPDLEFFQLYGAAIICESVKTVYKFNNLKTLFVERMDALSHCNICSGILWS
;
A
#
# COMPACT_ATOMS: atom_id res chain seq x y z
N MET A 1 19.69 13.45 -25.48
CA MET A 1 18.86 13.72 -24.29
C MET A 1 17.78 14.71 -24.70
N PRO A 2 16.49 14.46 -24.38
CA PRO A 2 15.46 15.47 -24.59
C PRO A 2 15.79 16.75 -23.77
N PRO A 3 15.40 17.94 -24.24
CA PRO A 3 15.60 19.17 -23.49
C PRO A 3 14.85 19.08 -22.15
N LYS A 4 15.52 19.41 -21.05
CA LYS A 4 14.87 19.53 -19.73
C LYS A 4 13.82 20.63 -19.78
N SER A 5 12.67 20.41 -19.15
CA SER A 5 11.66 21.46 -19.03
C SER A 5 12.20 22.60 -18.15
N LEU A 6 11.64 23.81 -18.28
CA LEU A 6 11.99 24.92 -17.38
C LEU A 6 11.75 24.52 -15.92
N TYR A 7 10.69 23.75 -15.65
CA TYR A 7 10.37 23.25 -14.32
C TYR A 7 11.47 22.33 -13.77
N ASP A 8 11.99 21.39 -14.56
CA ASP A 8 13.10 20.52 -14.15
C ASP A 8 14.38 21.31 -13.88
N ILE A 9 14.64 22.34 -14.68
CA ILE A 9 15.78 23.23 -14.47
C ILE A 9 15.62 24.00 -13.16
N CYS A 10 14.43 24.54 -12.88
CA CYS A 10 14.13 25.23 -11.63
C CYS A 10 14.28 24.31 -10.42
N ARG A 11 13.72 23.09 -10.45
CA ARG A 11 13.87 22.11 -9.36
C ARG A 11 15.33 21.78 -9.09
N LEU A 12 16.11 21.54 -10.14
CA LEU A 12 17.53 21.27 -10.00
C LEU A 12 18.27 22.45 -9.37
N ARG A 13 18.04 23.68 -9.85
CA ARG A 13 18.67 24.88 -9.26
C ARG A 13 18.25 25.09 -7.81
N THR A 14 16.98 24.85 -7.47
CA THR A 14 16.51 24.93 -6.08
C THR A 14 17.26 23.95 -5.20
N LEU A 15 17.41 22.70 -5.62
CA LEU A 15 18.15 21.71 -4.84
C LEU A 15 19.66 22.00 -4.77
N GLU A 16 20.29 22.42 -5.87
CA GLU A 16 21.69 22.85 -5.86
C GLU A 16 21.91 23.98 -4.84
N LEU A 17 21.00 24.95 -4.78
CA LEU A 17 21.06 26.01 -3.77
C LEU A 17 20.88 25.49 -2.34
N MET A 18 20.12 24.42 -2.14
CA MET A 18 19.97 23.77 -0.83
C MET A 18 21.25 23.02 -0.42
N THR A 19 21.94 22.37 -1.37
CA THR A 19 23.04 21.44 -1.09
C THR A 19 24.44 22.06 -1.18
N GLU A 20 24.68 23.01 -2.10
CA GLU A 20 26.06 23.38 -2.48
C GLU A 20 26.70 24.43 -1.55
N ASP A 21 25.93 25.30 -0.87
CA ASP A 21 26.53 26.45 -0.17
C ASP A 21 25.85 26.89 1.15
N GLY A 22 24.82 26.19 1.64
CA GLY A 22 24.21 26.50 2.95
C GLY A 22 23.59 27.90 3.09
N TYR A 23 23.42 28.66 2.01
CA TYR A 23 22.87 30.03 2.05
C TYR A 23 21.47 30.11 2.68
N TRP A 24 20.74 29.00 2.70
CA TRP A 24 19.42 28.96 3.31
C TRP A 24 19.44 28.84 4.84
N ASP A 25 20.55 28.45 5.45
CA ASP A 25 20.72 28.44 6.91
C ASP A 25 20.64 29.87 7.48
N GLU A 26 20.87 30.90 6.65
CA GLU A 26 20.75 32.31 7.00
C GLU A 26 19.33 32.88 6.83
N CYS A 27 18.40 32.12 6.22
CA CYS A 27 17.05 32.60 5.98
C CYS A 27 16.22 32.51 7.27
N PRO A 28 15.71 33.64 7.81
CA PRO A 28 14.98 33.64 9.08
C PRO A 28 13.65 32.89 9.01
N GLU A 29 13.08 32.77 7.81
CA GLU A 29 11.83 32.08 7.55
C GLU A 29 12.08 30.91 6.60
N ASN A 30 11.35 29.79 6.78
CA ASN A 30 11.48 28.64 5.90
C ASN A 30 10.93 29.00 4.50
N PRO A 31 11.76 29.00 3.45
CA PRO A 31 11.37 29.47 2.12
C PRO A 31 10.35 28.57 1.42
N PHE A 32 10.18 27.33 1.89
CA PHE A 32 9.23 26.37 1.33
C PHE A 32 7.85 26.46 1.97
N SER A 33 7.69 27.22 3.07
CA SER A 33 6.42 27.35 3.78
C SER A 33 5.29 27.95 2.93
N GLU A 34 5.64 28.82 1.98
CA GLU A 34 4.71 29.49 1.06
C GLU A 34 4.51 28.72 -0.26
N LEU A 35 5.24 27.62 -0.48
CA LEU A 35 5.07 26.83 -1.70
C LEU A 35 3.84 25.92 -1.64
N PRO A 36 3.19 25.64 -2.79
CA PRO A 36 2.16 24.61 -2.88
C PRO A 36 2.71 23.24 -2.49
N CYS A 37 1.88 22.41 -1.84
CA CYS A 37 2.27 21.07 -1.39
C CYS A 37 2.83 20.21 -2.53
N ASP A 38 2.21 20.28 -3.72
CA ASP A 38 2.65 19.51 -4.89
C ASP A 38 4.09 19.85 -5.29
N VAL A 39 4.49 21.12 -5.22
CA VAL A 39 5.85 21.56 -5.53
C VAL A 39 6.84 21.04 -4.48
N VAL A 40 6.47 21.07 -3.19
CA VAL A 40 7.29 20.54 -2.09
C VAL A 40 7.48 19.02 -2.24
N ASN A 41 6.41 18.29 -2.54
CA ASN A 41 6.47 16.84 -2.81
C ASN A 41 7.35 16.55 -4.03
N ASP A 42 7.27 17.35 -5.09
CA ASP A 42 8.08 17.19 -6.29
C ASP A 42 9.56 17.48 -6.04
N LEU A 43 9.89 18.48 -5.21
CA LEU A 43 11.26 18.76 -4.78
C LEU A 43 11.81 17.61 -3.93
N PHE A 44 11.03 17.12 -2.96
CA PHE A 44 11.41 15.99 -2.13
C PHE A 44 11.63 14.72 -2.97
N ALA A 45 10.74 14.43 -3.91
CA ALA A 45 10.88 13.30 -4.82
C ALA A 45 12.09 13.45 -5.76
N PHE A 46 12.35 14.66 -6.26
CA PHE A 46 13.48 14.95 -7.14
C PHE A 46 14.82 14.85 -6.39
N TYR A 47 14.90 15.31 -5.15
CA TYR A 47 16.09 15.16 -4.31
C TYR A 47 16.52 13.71 -4.18
N ARG A 48 15.56 12.79 -4.04
CA ARG A 48 15.81 11.35 -3.96
C ARG A 48 16.35 10.71 -5.24
N THR A 49 16.37 11.45 -6.35
CA THR A 49 16.99 10.99 -7.60
C THR A 49 18.45 11.42 -7.74
N MET A 50 18.94 12.27 -6.83
CA MET A 50 20.35 12.71 -6.81
C MET A 50 21.27 11.61 -6.27
N GLU A 51 22.57 11.69 -6.53
CA GLU A 51 23.54 10.66 -6.09
C GLU A 51 23.92 10.76 -4.61
N TYR A 52 23.69 11.91 -3.99
CA TYR A 52 24.06 12.20 -2.60
C TYR A 52 22.84 12.64 -1.82
N HIS A 53 22.70 12.10 -0.61
CA HIS A 53 21.57 12.35 0.24
C HIS A 53 22.04 12.53 1.68
N TYR A 54 22.00 13.77 2.17
CA TYR A 54 22.17 14.09 3.58
C TYR A 54 20.82 14.59 4.11
N LEU A 55 20.40 14.07 5.27
CA LEU A 55 19.14 14.50 5.88
C LEU A 55 19.10 16.02 6.13
N ARG A 56 20.26 16.63 6.43
CA ARG A 56 20.38 18.07 6.63
C ARG A 56 19.89 18.88 5.43
N ASP A 57 20.12 18.40 4.21
CA ASP A 57 19.65 19.11 3.01
C ASP A 57 18.12 19.08 2.89
N LEU A 58 17.46 18.11 3.52
CA LEU A 58 16.01 17.98 3.56
C LEU A 58 15.37 18.75 4.72
N GLU A 59 16.16 19.33 5.63
CA GLU A 59 15.66 19.97 6.86
C GLU A 59 14.59 21.01 6.57
N LEU A 60 14.83 21.88 5.59
CA LEU A 60 13.88 22.92 5.21
C LEU A 60 12.62 22.35 4.54
N LEU A 61 12.75 21.28 3.75
CA LEU A 61 11.58 20.61 3.14
C LEU A 61 10.74 19.87 4.19
N LEU A 62 11.38 19.22 5.16
CA LEU A 62 10.71 18.50 6.23
C LEU A 62 10.03 19.46 7.22
N SER A 63 10.71 20.56 7.55
CA SER A 63 10.22 21.54 8.53
C SER A 63 9.17 22.52 7.98
N CYS A 64 8.96 22.60 6.67
CA CYS A 64 7.99 23.55 6.09
C CYS A 64 6.52 23.19 6.36
N GLY A 65 6.26 21.95 6.80
CA GLY A 65 4.92 21.47 7.15
C GLY A 65 3.98 21.20 5.96
N LYS A 66 4.47 21.30 4.72
CA LYS A 66 3.71 21.09 3.48
C LYS A 66 3.94 19.73 2.81
N LEU A 67 4.86 18.93 3.34
CA LEU A 67 5.16 17.60 2.79
C LEU A 67 3.96 16.66 3.02
N GLN A 68 3.45 16.06 1.95
CA GLN A 68 2.34 15.10 2.03
C GLN A 68 2.83 13.66 1.80
N ARG A 69 3.94 13.48 1.09
CA ARG A 69 4.50 12.17 0.73
C ARG A 69 5.90 12.01 1.31
N LEU A 70 6.00 11.25 2.39
CA LEU A 70 7.27 10.92 3.04
C LEU A 70 7.75 9.54 2.60
N ASP A 71 8.76 9.47 1.73
CA ASP A 71 9.32 8.20 1.27
C ASP A 71 10.77 8.03 1.73
N LEU A 72 10.95 7.16 2.71
CA LEU A 72 12.20 6.83 3.42
C LEU A 72 12.87 5.55 2.92
N ARG A 73 12.54 5.06 1.71
CA ARG A 73 13.14 3.81 1.19
C ARG A 73 14.64 3.91 0.86
N TYR A 74 15.11 5.12 0.59
CA TYR A 74 16.47 5.38 0.10
C TYR A 74 16.72 6.90 0.24
N PRO A 75 17.87 7.35 0.77
CA PRO A 75 19.04 6.59 1.25
C PRO A 75 18.77 5.73 2.51
N GLU A 76 19.72 4.86 2.85
CA GLU A 76 19.76 4.22 4.18
C GLU A 76 20.10 5.30 5.23
N PHE A 77 19.07 5.94 5.78
CA PHE A 77 19.25 6.83 6.92
C PHE A 77 19.83 6.05 8.10
N SER A 78 20.83 6.62 8.77
CA SER A 78 21.29 6.11 10.05
C SER A 78 20.18 6.21 11.10
N GLU A 79 20.31 5.46 12.20
CA GLU A 79 19.39 5.57 13.33
C GLU A 79 19.30 7.02 13.87
N GLU A 80 20.43 7.74 13.86
CA GLU A 80 20.51 9.13 14.33
C GLU A 80 19.79 10.08 13.36
N GLU A 81 19.90 9.83 12.05
CA GLU A 81 19.18 10.58 11.03
C GLU A 81 17.67 10.33 11.13
N CYS A 82 17.23 9.10 11.35
CA CYS A 82 15.82 8.82 11.62
C CYS A 82 15.30 9.65 12.81
N ASP A 83 16.03 9.67 13.93
CA ASP A 83 15.65 10.50 15.09
C ASP A 83 15.61 11.99 14.77
N GLN A 84 16.59 12.50 14.02
CA GLN A 84 16.61 13.89 13.55
C GLN A 84 15.40 14.18 12.66
N LEU A 85 15.07 13.30 11.72
CA LEU A 85 13.92 13.44 10.83
C LEU A 85 12.62 13.62 11.62
N PHE A 86 12.44 12.87 12.71
CA PHE A 86 11.26 12.99 13.59
C PHE A 86 11.25 14.26 14.44
N GLN A 87 12.40 14.89 14.67
CA GLN A 87 12.50 16.20 15.31
C GLN A 87 12.23 17.33 14.32
N LEU A 88 12.64 17.14 13.06
CA LEU A 88 12.49 18.12 11.98
C LEU A 88 11.05 18.22 11.46
N LEU A 89 10.25 17.17 11.59
CA LEU A 89 8.84 17.21 11.23
C LEU A 89 8.01 17.94 12.31
N PRO A 90 7.53 19.17 12.05
CA PRO A 90 6.65 19.88 12.98
C PRO A 90 5.32 19.14 13.10
N GLU A 91 4.60 19.33 14.21
CA GLU A 91 3.28 18.71 14.40
C GLU A 91 2.32 18.99 13.24
N GLN A 92 2.35 20.21 12.70
CA GLN A 92 1.55 20.57 11.53
C GLN A 92 2.00 19.82 10.26
N GLY A 93 3.30 19.58 10.10
CA GLY A 93 3.84 18.80 8.98
C GLY A 93 3.41 17.34 9.05
N CYS A 94 3.47 16.74 10.24
CA CYS A 94 2.97 15.39 10.45
C CYS A 94 1.48 15.25 10.10
N ARG A 95 0.67 16.30 10.33
CA ARG A 95 -0.74 16.31 9.93
C ARG A 95 -0.95 16.40 8.42
N SER A 96 0.00 16.98 7.68
CA SER A 96 -0.07 17.08 6.22
C SER A 96 0.33 15.77 5.53
N ILE A 97 1.06 14.88 6.21
CA ILE A 97 1.51 13.61 5.64
C ILE A 97 0.33 12.66 5.45
N THR A 98 0.01 12.39 4.19
CA THR A 98 -1.04 11.43 3.78
C THR A 98 -0.45 10.12 3.29
N PHE A 99 0.85 10.11 2.92
CA PHE A 99 1.53 8.93 2.38
C PHE A 99 2.91 8.76 3.03
N VAL A 100 3.15 7.59 3.62
CA VAL A 100 4.46 7.21 4.16
C VAL A 100 4.94 5.93 3.49
N LYS A 101 6.20 5.91 3.06
CA LYS A 101 6.85 4.70 2.53
C LYS A 101 8.16 4.48 3.27
N LEU A 102 8.35 3.30 3.84
CA LEU A 102 9.50 3.00 4.70
C LEU A 102 10.45 2.03 4.00
N SER A 103 11.74 2.11 4.35
CA SER A 103 12.76 1.15 3.92
C SER A 103 12.60 -0.20 4.60
N ALA A 104 13.17 -1.23 3.96
CA ALA A 104 13.32 -2.56 4.52
C ALA A 104 14.23 -2.67 5.72
N ASN A 105 15.12 -1.72 5.86
CA ASN A 105 16.20 -1.83 6.82
C ASN A 105 15.83 -1.31 8.21
N PHE A 106 14.55 -0.98 8.47
CA PHE A 106 14.11 -0.58 9.81
C PHE A 106 14.30 -1.75 10.81
N LYS A 107 15.24 -1.59 11.76
CA LYS A 107 15.75 -2.61 12.72
C LYS A 107 15.05 -2.60 14.08
N ASN A 108 15.36 -3.62 14.92
CA ASN A 108 14.73 -4.08 16.19
C ASN A 108 13.95 -3.02 16.98
N ASP A 109 14.74 -2.00 17.27
CA ASP A 109 14.53 -0.97 18.26
C ASP A 109 13.87 0.28 17.67
N GLU A 110 13.76 0.35 16.34
CA GLU A 110 13.14 1.46 15.61
C GLU A 110 11.61 1.36 15.56
N ASN A 111 11.03 0.28 16.09
CA ASN A 111 9.58 0.13 16.31
C ASN A 111 9.01 1.30 17.14
N SER A 112 9.76 1.73 18.17
CA SER A 112 9.38 2.89 18.99
C SER A 112 9.34 4.20 18.20
N ARG A 113 10.08 4.29 17.09
CA ARG A 113 10.14 5.48 16.23
C ARG A 113 9.03 5.49 15.20
N LEU A 114 8.75 4.34 14.57
CA LEU A 114 7.59 4.21 13.70
C LEU A 114 6.29 4.48 14.47
N GLU A 115 6.19 3.97 15.69
CA GLU A 115 5.10 4.30 16.61
C GLU A 115 5.00 5.81 16.85
N LYS A 116 6.10 6.48 17.22
CA LYS A 116 6.13 7.94 17.38
C LYS A 116 5.70 8.67 16.10
N LEU A 117 6.09 8.18 14.93
CA LEU A 117 5.71 8.78 13.64
C LEU A 117 4.20 8.66 13.41
N ILE A 118 3.65 7.46 13.57
CA ILE A 118 2.23 7.21 13.36
C ILE A 118 1.40 8.02 14.37
N LEU A 119 1.81 8.05 15.64
CA LEU A 119 1.17 8.87 16.67
C LEU A 119 1.21 10.37 16.35
N LYS A 120 2.27 10.85 15.70
CA LYS A 120 2.38 12.25 15.26
C LYS A 120 1.57 12.55 14.00
N CYS A 121 1.30 11.56 13.15
CA CYS A 121 0.68 11.74 11.82
C CYS A 121 -0.74 11.14 11.78
N PRO A 122 -1.75 11.78 12.40
CA PRO A 122 -3.09 11.21 12.56
C PRO A 122 -3.86 11.05 11.24
N PHE A 123 -3.42 11.69 10.15
CA PHE A 123 -4.11 11.72 8.85
C PHE A 123 -3.49 10.80 7.80
N ILE A 124 -2.57 9.90 8.18
CA ILE A 124 -2.06 8.88 7.26
C ILE A 124 -3.26 8.03 6.81
N GLY A 125 -3.70 8.27 5.57
CA GLY A 125 -4.83 7.58 4.97
C GLY A 125 -5.85 8.50 4.28
N GLU A 126 -6.16 9.69 4.79
CA GLU A 126 -7.37 10.43 4.33
C GLU A 126 -7.44 10.62 2.80
N PRO A 127 -8.55 10.23 2.14
CA PRO A 127 -8.68 10.36 0.69
C PRO A 127 -8.91 11.83 0.31
N SER A 128 -7.87 12.49 -0.20
CA SER A 128 -8.05 13.64 -1.10
C SER A 128 -8.40 13.13 -2.51
N SER A 129 -9.32 13.80 -3.19
CA SER A 129 -10.11 13.29 -4.31
C SER A 129 -9.37 13.01 -5.63
N GLU A 130 -8.04 13.02 -5.69
CA GLU A 130 -7.27 12.83 -6.93
C GLU A 130 -5.88 12.21 -6.70
N HIS A 131 -5.78 10.95 -6.26
CA HIS A 131 -4.48 10.25 -6.27
C HIS A 131 -4.56 8.87 -6.92
N ILE A 132 -3.89 8.78 -8.07
CA ILE A 132 -3.71 7.59 -8.90
C ILE A 132 -2.50 6.81 -8.38
N PHE A 133 -2.67 5.51 -8.10
CA PHE A 133 -1.55 4.58 -8.06
C PHE A 133 -1.04 4.36 -9.49
N GLU A 134 0.02 5.09 -9.88
CA GLU A 134 0.69 4.83 -11.16
C GLU A 134 1.55 3.58 -11.08
N SER A 135 1.01 2.49 -11.63
CA SER A 135 1.76 1.38 -12.19
C SER A 135 1.85 1.59 -13.70
N ARG A 136 3.03 1.93 -14.23
CA ARG A 136 3.33 1.79 -15.66
C ARG A 136 4.48 0.82 -15.86
N SER A 137 4.16 -0.22 -16.62
CA SER A 137 5.00 -1.31 -17.06
C SER A 137 6.10 -0.88 -18.03
N ALA A 138 7.33 -1.31 -17.76
CA ALA A 138 8.18 -1.93 -18.77
C ALA A 138 9.13 -2.89 -18.03
N GLU A 139 8.93 -4.19 -18.28
CA GLU A 139 9.79 -5.31 -17.90
C GLU A 139 10.07 -5.56 -16.41
N LYS A 140 9.17 -6.40 -15.85
CA LYS A 140 9.42 -7.49 -14.88
C LYS A 140 10.29 -7.14 -13.66
N PHE A 141 9.66 -6.77 -12.54
CA PHE A 141 9.79 -7.35 -11.19
C PHE A 141 8.94 -6.49 -10.21
N PRO A 142 8.10 -7.08 -9.34
CA PRO A 142 7.25 -6.28 -8.44
C PRO A 142 8.08 -5.57 -7.36
N ILE A 143 7.64 -4.35 -7.03
CA ILE A 143 8.26 -3.43 -6.07
C ILE A 143 8.17 -4.00 -4.66
N ARG A 144 9.35 -4.16 -4.06
CA ARG A 144 9.61 -4.77 -2.76
C ARG A 144 9.42 -3.76 -1.62
N LEU A 145 8.62 -4.12 -0.63
CA LEU A 145 8.78 -3.60 0.73
C LEU A 145 9.46 -4.72 1.49
N GLY A 146 10.76 -4.59 1.69
CA GLY A 146 11.35 -5.34 2.76
C GLY A 146 10.90 -4.75 4.08
N LEU A 147 10.82 -5.61 5.07
CA LEU A 147 10.78 -5.36 6.50
C LEU A 147 10.98 -6.75 7.10
N PRO A 148 11.83 -6.93 8.12
CA PRO A 148 11.93 -8.21 8.78
C PRO A 148 10.63 -8.52 9.51
N THR A 149 10.36 -9.80 9.63
CA THR A 149 9.12 -10.40 10.10
C THR A 149 8.68 -10.01 11.53
N THR A 150 9.56 -9.52 12.39
CA THR A 150 9.17 -9.10 13.76
C THR A 150 8.50 -7.71 13.82
N PHE A 151 8.67 -6.86 12.80
CA PHE A 151 8.41 -5.41 12.90
C PHE A 151 7.00 -4.96 12.57
N ALA A 152 6.40 -5.53 11.52
CA ALA A 152 5.00 -5.26 11.20
C ALA A 152 4.07 -5.65 12.37
N ILE A 153 4.50 -6.59 13.21
CA ILE A 153 3.77 -7.09 14.37
C ILE A 153 3.83 -6.11 15.55
N THR A 154 5.00 -5.53 15.80
CA THR A 154 5.20 -4.58 16.91
C THR A 154 4.61 -3.21 16.58
N ALA A 155 4.78 -2.68 15.37
CA ALA A 155 4.22 -1.36 15.01
C ALA A 155 2.68 -1.33 15.07
N ILE A 156 2.01 -2.42 14.66
CA ILE A 156 0.56 -2.59 14.82
C ILE A 156 0.20 -2.95 16.26
N GLY A 157 1.09 -3.66 16.98
CA GLY A 157 0.94 -4.02 18.39
C GLY A 157 1.00 -2.84 19.36
N THR A 158 1.82 -1.82 19.13
CA THR A 158 1.91 -0.64 19.99
C THR A 158 0.88 0.44 19.66
N LEU A 159 0.39 0.49 18.41
CA LEU A 159 -0.82 1.23 18.04
C LEU A 159 -2.05 0.83 18.88
N LEU A 160 -2.09 -0.39 19.43
CA LEU A 160 -3.20 -0.90 20.27
C LEU A 160 -3.32 -0.24 21.65
N HIS A 161 -2.39 0.64 22.05
CA HIS A 161 -2.49 1.37 23.32
C HIS A 161 -2.78 2.87 23.20
N SER A 162 -2.90 3.42 21.99
CA SER A 162 -3.28 4.81 21.76
C SER A 162 -4.74 4.92 21.36
N THR A 163 -5.55 5.63 22.14
CA THR A 163 -7.00 5.76 21.99
C THR A 163 -7.45 6.74 20.90
N ASP A 164 -6.53 7.37 20.16
CA ASP A 164 -6.84 8.63 19.46
C ASP A 164 -6.90 8.49 17.92
N CYS A 165 -6.94 7.28 17.36
CA CYS A 165 -6.98 7.04 15.91
C CYS A 165 -8.31 6.44 15.43
N GLU A 166 -9.46 7.10 15.69
CA GLU A 166 -10.77 6.54 15.29
C GLU A 166 -11.23 6.90 13.86
N ASN A 167 -10.57 7.79 13.11
CA ASN A 167 -11.17 8.37 11.88
C ASN A 167 -10.35 8.31 10.58
N ALA A 168 -9.27 7.54 10.49
CA ALA A 168 -8.50 7.43 9.25
C ALA A 168 -9.24 6.59 8.19
N SER A 169 -9.77 7.23 7.14
CA SER A 169 -10.22 6.58 5.90
C SER A 169 -9.07 6.58 4.91
N GLY A 170 -8.70 5.48 4.24
CA GLY A 170 -7.50 5.48 3.38
C GLY A 170 -7.10 4.15 2.77
N GLY A 171 -6.13 4.20 1.85
CA GLY A 171 -5.51 3.02 1.24
C GLY A 171 -4.35 2.49 2.08
N PHE A 172 -4.37 1.19 2.38
CA PHE A 172 -3.41 0.50 3.23
C PHE A 172 -2.74 -0.65 2.45
N SER A 173 -1.42 -0.79 2.57
CA SER A 173 -0.67 -1.88 1.92
C SER A 173 0.25 -2.55 2.94
N ILE A 174 0.14 -3.86 3.08
CA ILE A 174 0.97 -4.69 3.96
C ILE A 174 1.79 -5.65 3.10
N ALA A 175 3.11 -5.49 3.07
CA ALA A 175 4.01 -6.48 2.47
C ALA A 175 5.23 -6.74 3.38
N VAL A 176 5.81 -7.94 3.30
CA VAL A 176 6.80 -8.47 4.25
C VAL A 176 7.88 -9.21 3.46
N GLU A 177 9.17 -8.96 3.75
CA GLU A 177 10.31 -9.72 3.20
C GLU A 177 10.86 -10.76 4.19
N ASP A 178 11.57 -11.74 3.63
CA ASP A 178 11.85 -13.01 4.27
C ASP A 178 13.30 -13.20 4.72
N ASN A 179 13.46 -13.42 6.03
CA ASN A 179 14.49 -14.30 6.57
C ASN A 179 13.84 -15.68 6.81
N PRO A 180 14.27 -16.76 6.12
CA PRO A 180 13.67 -18.10 6.18
C PRO A 180 13.42 -18.64 7.59
N GLU A 181 14.33 -18.36 8.53
CA GLU A 181 14.24 -18.86 9.90
C GLU A 181 13.18 -18.12 10.74
N GLN A 182 12.83 -16.90 10.36
CA GLN A 182 11.79 -16.10 11.02
C GLN A 182 10.41 -16.28 10.39
N ILE A 183 10.32 -16.86 9.17
CA ILE A 183 9.06 -17.07 8.45
C ILE A 183 8.10 -17.93 9.26
N ALA A 184 8.58 -19.01 9.86
CA ALA A 184 7.71 -19.94 10.57
C ALA A 184 7.04 -19.29 11.81
N ALA A 185 7.83 -18.58 12.63
CA ALA A 185 7.30 -17.86 13.78
C ALA A 185 6.36 -16.72 13.36
N TYR A 186 6.67 -16.04 12.26
CA TYR A 186 5.82 -15.00 11.72
C TYR A 186 4.49 -15.50 11.21
N ASN A 187 4.49 -16.58 10.43
CA ASN A 187 3.27 -17.15 9.85
C ASN A 187 2.26 -17.52 10.94
N LEU A 188 2.74 -17.91 12.13
CA LEU A 188 1.90 -18.17 13.30
C LEU A 188 1.28 -16.91 13.90
N MET A 189 2.00 -15.78 13.90
CA MET A 189 1.49 -14.51 14.44
C MET A 189 0.72 -13.67 13.42
N PHE A 190 0.89 -13.94 12.12
CA PHE A 190 0.31 -13.14 11.04
C PHE A 190 -1.20 -12.92 11.16
N PRO A 191 -2.04 -13.93 11.49
CA PRO A 191 -3.47 -13.70 11.69
C PRO A 191 -3.77 -12.69 12.81
N GLU A 192 -3.04 -12.72 13.93
CA GLU A 192 -3.25 -11.82 15.07
C GLU A 192 -2.88 -10.37 14.74
N VAL A 193 -1.85 -10.19 13.90
CA VAL A 193 -1.45 -8.87 13.39
C VAL A 193 -2.57 -8.29 12.54
N ILE A 194 -3.05 -9.07 11.55
CA ILE A 194 -4.16 -8.64 10.69
C ILE A 194 -5.43 -8.40 11.51
N ARG A 195 -5.72 -9.24 12.52
CA ARG A 195 -6.83 -9.02 13.46
C ARG A 195 -6.73 -7.66 14.12
N SER A 196 -5.57 -7.36 14.69
CA SER A 196 -5.31 -6.09 15.39
C SER A 196 -5.42 -4.90 14.44
N SER A 197 -4.81 -4.97 13.25
CA SER A 197 -4.90 -3.90 12.24
C SER A 197 -6.34 -3.62 11.82
N THR A 198 -7.15 -4.65 11.58
CA THR A 198 -8.54 -4.47 11.15
C THR A 198 -9.44 -3.87 12.22
N LEU A 199 -9.04 -3.96 13.50
CA LEU A 199 -9.73 -3.30 14.61
C LEU A 199 -9.35 -1.83 14.72
N ILE A 200 -8.07 -1.50 14.49
CA ILE A 200 -7.57 -0.12 14.55
C ILE A 200 -8.02 0.69 13.33
N PHE A 201 -8.06 0.07 12.15
CA PHE A 201 -8.36 0.74 10.89
C PHE A 201 -9.66 0.19 10.24
N PRO A 202 -10.84 0.38 10.87
CA PRO A 202 -12.09 -0.18 10.35
C PRO A 202 -12.60 0.51 9.07
N PHE A 203 -12.07 1.69 8.74
CA PHE A 203 -12.50 2.54 7.61
C PHE A 203 -11.59 2.45 6.38
N VAL A 204 -10.68 1.47 6.33
CA VAL A 204 -9.82 1.24 5.15
C VAL A 204 -10.69 1.00 3.92
N MET A 205 -10.38 1.73 2.85
CA MET A 205 -11.11 1.66 1.58
C MET A 205 -10.36 0.84 0.52
N GLU A 206 -9.04 0.79 0.61
CA GLU A 206 -8.19 0.03 -0.31
C GLU A 206 -7.19 -0.80 0.47
N LEU A 207 -7.07 -2.09 0.14
CA LEU A 207 -6.16 -3.00 0.83
C LEU A 207 -5.37 -3.83 -0.17
N HIS A 208 -4.05 -3.79 -0.05
CA HIS A 208 -3.13 -4.73 -0.69
C HIS A 208 -2.51 -5.63 0.38
N ILE A 209 -2.71 -6.94 0.27
CA ILE A 209 -2.22 -7.90 1.26
C ILE A 209 -1.56 -9.12 0.60
N VAL A 210 -0.38 -9.47 1.11
CA VAL A 210 0.28 -10.76 0.82
C VAL A 210 -0.13 -11.77 1.89
N VAL A 211 -0.93 -12.77 1.51
CA VAL A 211 -1.46 -13.78 2.43
C VAL A 211 -0.41 -14.85 2.67
N ARG A 212 0.01 -14.96 3.92
CA ARG A 212 0.92 -16.03 4.39
C ARG A 212 0.22 -17.13 5.17
N HIS A 213 -0.95 -16.83 5.71
CA HIS A 213 -1.79 -17.78 6.42
C HIS A 213 -3.25 -17.45 6.14
N GLU A 214 -4.01 -18.42 5.65
CA GLU A 214 -5.42 -18.27 5.23
C GLU A 214 -6.36 -17.74 6.33
N ASN A 215 -6.03 -17.96 7.60
CA ASN A 215 -6.85 -17.50 8.73
C ASN A 215 -6.93 -15.97 8.83
N CYS A 216 -5.95 -15.24 8.27
CA CYS A 216 -6.00 -13.79 8.28
C CYS A 216 -7.20 -13.22 7.50
N LEU A 217 -7.69 -13.95 6.49
CA LEU A 217 -8.84 -13.55 5.67
C LEU A 217 -10.13 -13.43 6.49
N GLU A 218 -10.26 -14.16 7.61
CA GLU A 218 -11.42 -14.05 8.50
C GLU A 218 -11.48 -12.68 9.17
N HIS A 219 -10.33 -12.10 9.49
CA HIS A 219 -10.25 -10.82 10.18
C HIS A 219 -10.56 -9.64 9.24
N LEU A 220 -10.25 -9.78 7.95
CA LEU A 220 -10.56 -8.76 6.94
C LEU A 220 -12.07 -8.49 6.77
N LYS A 221 -12.94 -9.38 7.26
CA LYS A 221 -14.40 -9.20 7.26
C LYS A 221 -14.86 -7.96 8.05
N ASN A 222 -14.02 -7.47 8.95
CA ASN A 222 -14.31 -6.27 9.74
C ASN A 222 -14.19 -4.97 8.92
N LEU A 223 -13.52 -5.00 7.76
CA LEU A 223 -13.30 -3.85 6.90
C LEU A 223 -14.53 -3.54 6.06
N LYS A 224 -15.57 -3.00 6.71
CA LYS A 224 -16.89 -2.75 6.10
C LYS A 224 -16.88 -1.64 5.04
N HIS A 225 -15.80 -0.89 4.90
CA HIS A 225 -15.68 0.23 3.96
C HIS A 225 -14.77 -0.10 2.76
N LEU A 226 -14.28 -1.35 2.69
CA LEU A 226 -13.35 -1.76 1.67
C LEU A 226 -14.01 -1.78 0.29
N GLY A 227 -13.51 -0.94 -0.61
CA GLY A 227 -13.93 -0.85 -2.02
C GLY A 227 -12.91 -1.44 -2.99
N SER A 228 -11.64 -1.52 -2.62
CA SER A 228 -10.56 -2.13 -3.41
C SER A 228 -9.79 -3.17 -2.59
N LEU A 229 -9.62 -4.36 -3.15
CA LEU A 229 -8.91 -5.46 -2.49
C LEU A 229 -7.99 -6.18 -3.47
N SER A 230 -6.69 -6.20 -3.17
CA SER A 230 -5.67 -6.95 -3.90
C SER A 230 -5.03 -7.97 -2.96
N ILE A 231 -5.13 -9.25 -3.31
CA ILE A 231 -4.65 -10.36 -2.48
C ILE A 231 -3.62 -11.16 -3.25
N ASN A 232 -2.42 -11.29 -2.70
CA ASN A 232 -1.38 -12.16 -3.24
C ASN A 232 -1.23 -13.43 -2.38
N PHE A 233 -1.41 -14.61 -2.99
CA PHE A 233 -1.32 -15.92 -2.35
C PHE A 233 0.03 -16.62 -2.54
N GLU A 234 1.04 -15.94 -3.11
CA GLU A 234 2.36 -16.50 -3.44
C GLU A 234 3.02 -17.31 -2.30
N PHE A 235 2.86 -16.86 -1.06
CA PHE A 235 3.47 -17.48 0.13
C PHE A 235 2.47 -18.22 1.02
N CYS A 236 1.23 -18.42 0.55
CA CYS A 236 0.23 -19.15 1.31
C CYS A 236 0.53 -20.64 1.23
N SER A 237 1.22 -21.18 2.24
CA SER A 237 1.65 -22.59 2.30
C SER A 237 0.50 -23.59 2.50
N ASP A 238 -0.70 -23.10 2.78
CA ASP A 238 -1.83 -23.90 3.25
C ASP A 238 -2.59 -24.60 2.10
N ASN A 239 -3.39 -25.60 2.48
CA ASN A 239 -4.29 -26.32 1.57
C ASN A 239 -5.15 -25.32 0.78
N TYR A 240 -4.94 -25.26 -0.54
CA TYR A 240 -5.66 -24.37 -1.45
C TYR A 240 -7.19 -24.38 -1.22
N SER A 241 -7.76 -25.55 -0.94
CA SER A 241 -9.20 -25.69 -0.68
C SER A 241 -9.66 -24.91 0.55
N SER A 242 -8.81 -24.80 1.57
CA SER A 242 -9.11 -24.06 2.80
C SER A 242 -8.99 -22.56 2.55
N ALA A 243 -7.91 -22.10 1.93
CA ALA A 243 -7.74 -20.71 1.49
C ALA A 243 -8.89 -20.23 0.58
N LEU A 244 -9.34 -21.07 -0.36
CA LEU A 244 -10.49 -20.76 -1.21
C LEU A 244 -11.78 -20.62 -0.39
N SER A 245 -12.04 -21.54 0.54
CA SER A 245 -13.21 -21.46 1.42
C SER A 245 -13.21 -20.16 2.24
N LYS A 246 -12.05 -19.78 2.78
CA LYS A 246 -11.84 -18.54 3.53
C LYS A 246 -12.01 -17.29 2.67
N LEU A 247 -11.47 -17.29 1.44
CA LEU A 247 -11.68 -16.21 0.48
C LEU A 247 -13.15 -16.05 0.14
N LEU A 248 -13.87 -17.13 -0.18
CA LEU A 248 -15.31 -17.06 -0.48
C LEU A 248 -16.12 -16.57 0.72
N SER A 249 -15.73 -16.96 1.93
CA SER A 249 -16.30 -16.49 3.19
C SER A 249 -16.08 -14.99 3.40
N LEU A 250 -14.87 -14.49 3.08
CA LEU A 250 -14.55 -13.06 3.09
C LEU A 250 -15.37 -12.29 2.05
N LEU A 251 -15.35 -12.73 0.78
CA LEU A 251 -16.10 -12.08 -0.30
C LEU A 251 -17.61 -12.08 -0.04
N ARG A 252 -18.16 -13.07 0.65
CA ARG A 252 -19.58 -13.02 1.08
C ARG A 252 -19.86 -11.86 2.04
N ALA A 253 -18.89 -11.49 2.89
CA ALA A 253 -19.05 -10.44 3.89
C ALA A 253 -18.84 -9.04 3.31
N ILE A 254 -17.80 -8.85 2.49
CA ILE A 254 -17.39 -7.52 1.98
C ILE A 254 -17.69 -7.30 0.49
N GLY A 255 -17.96 -8.38 -0.25
CA GLY A 255 -18.14 -8.36 -1.71
C GLY A 255 -19.20 -7.40 -2.24
N PRO A 256 -20.37 -7.20 -1.58
CA PRO A 256 -21.37 -6.23 -2.03
C PRO A 256 -20.87 -4.78 -2.11
N LYS A 257 -19.71 -4.44 -1.54
CA LYS A 257 -19.13 -3.09 -1.59
C LYS A 257 -17.85 -3.02 -2.44
N LEU A 258 -17.29 -4.17 -2.82
CA LEU A 258 -16.06 -4.23 -3.59
C LEU A 258 -16.32 -3.80 -5.04
N ARG A 259 -15.55 -2.81 -5.49
CA ARG A 259 -15.49 -2.31 -6.88
C ARG A 259 -14.27 -2.85 -7.63
N ILE A 260 -13.16 -3.08 -6.91
CA ILE A 260 -11.91 -3.61 -7.47
C ILE A 260 -11.51 -4.86 -6.69
N LEU A 261 -11.24 -5.95 -7.40
CA LEU A 261 -10.72 -7.19 -6.83
C LEU A 261 -9.59 -7.74 -7.69
N GLU A 262 -8.42 -7.90 -7.09
CA GLU A 262 -7.25 -8.50 -7.70
C GLU A 262 -6.82 -9.72 -6.89
N LEU A 263 -6.61 -10.85 -7.56
CA LEU A 263 -6.16 -12.09 -6.97
C LEU A 263 -4.88 -12.53 -7.68
N HIS A 264 -3.79 -12.66 -6.95
CA HIS A 264 -2.49 -13.07 -7.48
C HIS A 264 -2.11 -14.46 -6.96
N GLN A 265 -1.52 -15.27 -7.85
CA GLN A 265 -1.03 -16.62 -7.57
C GLN A 265 -2.12 -17.54 -6.97
N PHE A 266 -3.35 -17.47 -7.50
CA PHE A 266 -4.48 -18.22 -7.00
C PHE A 266 -5.11 -19.10 -8.11
N HIS A 267 -5.16 -20.43 -7.91
CA HIS A 267 -5.47 -21.40 -8.99
C HIS A 267 -6.73 -22.21 -8.73
N ASN A 268 -7.60 -22.42 -9.71
CA ASN A 268 -8.92 -23.07 -9.56
C ASN A 268 -9.96 -22.17 -8.89
N VAL A 269 -9.94 -20.88 -9.25
CA VAL A 269 -10.86 -19.89 -8.72
C VAL A 269 -12.23 -20.01 -9.40
N PRO A 270 -13.32 -20.27 -8.67
CA PRO A 270 -14.66 -20.34 -9.25
C PRO A 270 -15.20 -18.92 -9.51
N VAL A 271 -14.84 -18.37 -10.67
CA VAL A 271 -15.10 -16.97 -11.04
C VAL A 271 -16.59 -16.62 -10.97
N ASN A 272 -17.47 -17.55 -11.36
CA ASN A 272 -18.92 -17.36 -11.28
C ASN A 272 -19.43 -17.21 -9.82
N ILE A 273 -18.75 -17.80 -8.84
CA ILE A 273 -19.08 -17.65 -7.42
C ILE A 273 -18.58 -16.31 -6.90
N ILE A 274 -17.40 -15.84 -7.34
CA ILE A 274 -16.87 -14.51 -7.01
C ILE A 274 -17.87 -13.43 -7.43
N PHE A 275 -18.29 -13.43 -8.69
CA PHE A 275 -19.24 -12.43 -9.18
C PHE A 275 -20.63 -12.49 -8.53
N ARG A 276 -21.02 -13.66 -7.99
CA ARG A 276 -22.23 -13.76 -7.17
C ARG A 276 -22.07 -13.02 -5.83
N HIS A 277 -20.88 -13.03 -5.26
CA HIS A 277 -20.59 -12.36 -3.99
C HIS A 277 -20.22 -10.87 -4.19
N CYS A 278 -19.72 -10.50 -5.36
CA CYS A 278 -19.33 -9.13 -5.71
C CYS A 278 -20.15 -8.61 -6.92
N PRO A 279 -21.45 -8.29 -6.75
CA PRO A 279 -22.31 -7.87 -7.86
C PRO A 279 -21.93 -6.51 -8.47
N ASP A 280 -21.30 -5.64 -7.69
CA ASP A 280 -20.94 -4.26 -8.08
C ASP A 280 -19.48 -4.12 -8.53
N LEU A 281 -18.83 -5.23 -8.85
CA LEU A 281 -17.43 -5.26 -9.25
C LEU A 281 -17.24 -4.58 -10.62
N GLU A 282 -16.39 -3.57 -10.67
CA GLU A 282 -16.03 -2.82 -11.88
C GLU A 282 -14.74 -3.35 -12.52
N PHE A 283 -13.81 -3.81 -11.69
CA PHE A 283 -12.52 -4.34 -12.12
C PHE A 283 -12.26 -5.69 -11.43
N PHE A 284 -12.05 -6.74 -12.23
CA PHE A 284 -11.62 -8.04 -11.73
C PHE A 284 -10.36 -8.49 -12.44
N GLN A 285 -9.34 -8.83 -11.65
CA GLN A 285 -8.09 -9.36 -12.16
C GLN A 285 -7.68 -10.63 -11.43
N LEU A 286 -7.35 -11.67 -12.18
CA LEU A 286 -6.87 -12.94 -11.67
C LEU A 286 -5.57 -13.34 -12.38
N TYR A 287 -4.46 -13.31 -11.64
CA TYR A 287 -3.18 -13.88 -12.05
C TYR A 287 -3.08 -15.32 -11.54
N GLY A 288 -3.71 -16.23 -12.28
CA GLY A 288 -3.83 -17.63 -11.90
C GLY A 288 -4.80 -18.37 -12.80
N ALA A 289 -5.27 -19.53 -12.33
CA ALA A 289 -6.19 -20.38 -13.09
C ALA A 289 -7.64 -20.15 -12.64
N ALA A 290 -8.51 -19.77 -13.57
CA ALA A 290 -9.94 -19.70 -13.36
C ALA A 290 -10.63 -21.03 -13.73
N ILE A 291 -11.62 -21.40 -12.93
CA ILE A 291 -12.60 -22.45 -13.26
C ILE A 291 -14.00 -21.85 -13.30
N ILE A 292 -14.86 -22.43 -14.12
CA ILE A 292 -16.27 -22.06 -14.19
C ILE A 292 -17.09 -23.27 -13.78
N CYS A 293 -17.80 -23.16 -12.65
CA CYS A 293 -18.61 -24.25 -12.16
C CYS A 293 -19.88 -24.41 -13.02
N GLU A 294 -19.96 -25.50 -13.79
CA GLU A 294 -21.07 -25.82 -14.72
C GLU A 294 -22.43 -26.05 -14.03
N SER A 295 -22.45 -26.24 -12.72
CA SER A 295 -23.65 -26.60 -11.96
C SER A 295 -24.75 -25.53 -11.96
N VAL A 296 -24.51 -24.35 -12.54
CA VAL A 296 -25.45 -23.24 -12.50
C VAL A 296 -25.72 -22.70 -13.91
N LYS A 297 -26.83 -23.15 -14.51
CA LYS A 297 -27.38 -22.61 -15.79
C LYS A 297 -27.87 -21.16 -15.69
N THR A 298 -27.50 -20.42 -14.66
CA THR A 298 -27.92 -19.02 -14.51
C THR A 298 -27.09 -18.15 -15.42
N VAL A 299 -27.75 -17.38 -16.28
CA VAL A 299 -27.13 -16.28 -17.02
C VAL A 299 -26.72 -15.22 -16.00
N TYR A 300 -25.42 -15.13 -15.72
CA TYR A 300 -24.87 -14.07 -14.88
C TYR A 300 -24.79 -12.79 -15.72
N LYS A 301 -25.35 -11.70 -15.20
CA LYS A 301 -25.18 -10.39 -15.80
C LYS A 301 -24.11 -9.64 -15.02
N PHE A 302 -23.03 -9.29 -15.69
CA PHE A 302 -21.98 -8.41 -15.15
C PHE A 302 -22.41 -6.96 -15.41
N ASN A 303 -23.31 -6.44 -14.57
CA ASN A 303 -23.93 -5.13 -14.85
C ASN A 303 -22.92 -3.98 -14.82
N ASN A 304 -21.89 -4.08 -13.98
CA ASN A 304 -20.94 -3.00 -13.70
C ASN A 304 -19.49 -3.29 -14.12
N LEU A 305 -19.20 -4.51 -14.59
CA LEU A 305 -17.83 -4.94 -14.88
C LEU A 305 -17.32 -4.24 -16.14
N LYS A 306 -16.27 -3.43 -15.98
CA LYS A 306 -15.59 -2.70 -17.06
C LYS A 306 -14.38 -3.47 -17.55
N THR A 307 -13.64 -4.09 -16.63
CA THR A 307 -12.41 -4.81 -16.94
C THR A 307 -12.43 -6.20 -16.33
N LEU A 308 -12.21 -7.20 -17.18
CA LEU A 308 -11.94 -8.58 -16.78
C LEU A 308 -10.57 -9.00 -17.31
N PHE A 309 -9.66 -9.35 -16.40
CA PHE A 309 -8.40 -9.98 -16.76
C PHE A 309 -8.27 -11.33 -16.05
N VAL A 310 -8.05 -12.38 -16.82
CA VAL A 310 -7.80 -13.72 -16.31
C VAL A 310 -6.59 -14.27 -17.05
N GLU A 311 -5.50 -14.54 -16.33
CA GLU A 311 -4.24 -14.98 -16.94
C GLU A 311 -4.37 -16.35 -17.60
N ARG A 312 -5.02 -17.31 -16.92
CA ARG A 312 -5.22 -18.67 -17.44
C ARG A 312 -6.65 -19.13 -17.18
N MET A 313 -7.31 -19.63 -18.21
CA MET A 313 -8.58 -20.37 -18.09
C MET A 313 -8.33 -21.83 -18.43
N ASP A 314 -8.78 -22.74 -17.56
CA ASP A 314 -8.61 -24.17 -17.80
C ASP A 314 -9.53 -24.63 -18.94
N ALA A 315 -8.91 -25.08 -20.03
CA ALA A 315 -9.56 -25.49 -21.28
C ALA A 315 -10.52 -26.69 -21.13
N LEU A 316 -10.46 -27.40 -20.00
CA LEU A 316 -11.37 -28.50 -19.66
C LEU A 316 -12.76 -28.00 -19.24
N SER A 317 -12.92 -26.71 -18.96
CA SER A 317 -14.22 -26.09 -18.76
C SER A 317 -14.74 -25.58 -20.11
N HIS A 318 -15.67 -26.30 -20.73
CA HIS A 318 -16.36 -25.88 -21.95
C HIS A 318 -17.27 -24.68 -21.66
N CYS A 319 -16.68 -23.50 -21.42
CA CYS A 319 -17.44 -22.36 -20.96
C CYS A 319 -17.81 -21.37 -22.08
N ASN A 320 -19.12 -21.14 -22.21
CA ASN A 320 -19.74 -20.14 -23.09
C ASN A 320 -19.44 -18.67 -22.69
N ILE A 321 -18.61 -18.42 -21.67
CA ILE A 321 -18.28 -17.05 -21.23
C ILE A 321 -17.24 -16.41 -22.16
N CYS A 322 -16.30 -17.20 -22.71
CA CYS A 322 -15.28 -16.66 -23.63
C CYS A 322 -15.87 -16.13 -24.94
N SER A 323 -17.00 -16.66 -25.40
CA SER A 323 -17.68 -16.15 -26.60
C SER A 323 -18.46 -14.85 -26.36
N GLY A 324 -18.75 -14.49 -25.10
CA GLY A 324 -19.47 -13.27 -24.75
C GLY A 324 -18.59 -12.08 -24.34
N ILE A 325 -17.37 -12.32 -23.84
CA ILE A 325 -16.48 -11.27 -23.30
C ILE A 325 -15.49 -10.74 -24.36
N LEU A 326 -15.36 -11.41 -25.51
CA LEU A 326 -14.52 -10.92 -26.61
C LEU A 326 -15.09 -9.70 -27.36
N TRP A 327 -16.32 -9.24 -27.06
CA TRP A 327 -16.94 -8.07 -27.70
C TRP A 327 -17.89 -7.35 -26.75
N SER A 328 -17.35 -6.47 -25.90
CA SER A 328 -18.10 -5.37 -25.29
C SER A 328 -17.21 -4.16 -25.13
#